data_AF-A0A2G0VLG4-F1
#
_entry.id   AF-A0A2G0VLG4-F1
#
_cell.length_a   1.000
_cell.length_b   1.000
_cell.length_c   1.000
_cell.angle_alpha   90.00
_cell.angle_beta   90.00
_cell.angle_gamma   90.00
#
_symmetry.space_group_name_H-M   'P 1'
#
loop_
_entity.id
_entity.type
_entity.pdbx_description
1 polymer ?
#
loop_
_entity_poly.entity_id
_entity_poly.type
_entity_poly.pdbx_seq_one_letter_code
_entity_poly.pdbx_strand_id
1 'polypeptide(L)'
;MLNDAFLCLLATLDFPDKYWALCDRFPLVPGSSFAASKKEILAAFEAAGTSIRYDSRDRSFEIESEKIGAIEWKALLVKQRGGLELMISGLGPEGYIGSNFAVLAYEGKRKEDPGFVRSPFSGPPPYPRPSASNPVQLAALVQEFVGLVREIKAALRKCAEAV
;
A
#
# COMPACT_ATOMS: atom_id res chain seq x y z
N MET A 1 9.14 -10.07 12.55
CA MET A 1 9.88 -8.83 12.24
C MET A 1 9.83 -8.66 10.73
N LEU A 2 9.68 -7.43 10.24
CA LEU A 2 9.71 -7.16 8.80
C LEU A 2 11.15 -7.34 8.30
N ASN A 3 11.30 -7.75 7.04
CA ASN A 3 12.62 -7.94 6.42
C ASN A 3 13.34 -6.59 6.27
N ASP A 4 14.54 -6.51 6.84
CA ASP A 4 15.33 -5.27 6.90
C ASP A 4 15.76 -4.76 5.52
N ALA A 5 16.20 -5.65 4.62
CA ALA A 5 16.59 -5.27 3.27
C ALA A 5 15.40 -4.66 2.50
N PHE A 6 14.20 -5.21 2.68
CA PHE A 6 13.00 -4.66 2.08
C PHE A 6 12.64 -3.28 2.65
N LEU A 7 12.76 -3.07 3.97
CA LEU A 7 12.52 -1.74 4.56
C LEU A 7 13.53 -0.70 4.08
N CYS A 8 14.80 -1.07 3.93
CA CYS A 8 15.81 -0.21 3.33
C CYS A 8 15.47 0.13 1.87
N LEU A 9 14.99 -0.83 1.08
CA LEU A 9 14.53 -0.57 -0.28
C LEU A 9 13.40 0.48 -0.30
N LEU A 10 12.40 0.33 0.56
CA LEU A 10 11.30 1.31 0.65
C LEU A 10 11.79 2.70 1.03
N ALA A 11 12.72 2.81 1.98
CA ALA A 11 13.38 4.07 2.34
C ALA A 11 14.06 4.72 1.12
N THR A 12 14.84 3.96 0.34
CA THR A 12 15.49 4.50 -0.89
C THR A 12 14.53 4.96 -1.98
N LEU A 13 13.25 4.57 -1.91
CA LEU A 13 12.21 5.00 -2.85
C LEU A 13 11.43 6.23 -2.34
N ASP A 14 11.82 6.81 -1.20
CA ASP A 14 11.04 7.82 -0.47
C ASP A 14 9.61 7.35 -0.17
N PHE A 15 9.41 6.03 -0.05
CA PHE A 15 8.08 5.45 0.12
C PHE A 15 7.34 6.00 1.34
N PRO A 16 7.98 6.16 2.53
CA PRO A 16 7.31 6.74 3.69
C PRO A 16 6.69 8.11 3.40
N ASP A 17 7.47 9.02 2.81
CA ASP A 17 7.05 10.39 2.54
C ASP A 17 5.98 10.43 1.44
N LYS A 18 6.12 9.62 0.38
CA LYS A 18 5.09 9.48 -0.65
C LYS A 18 3.78 8.94 -0.09
N TYR A 19 3.83 7.94 0.78
CA TYR A 19 2.64 7.38 1.44
C TYR A 19 1.97 8.41 2.36
N TRP A 20 2.74 9.24 3.06
CA TRP A 20 2.17 10.26 3.92
C TRP A 20 1.57 11.42 3.14
N ALA A 21 2.21 11.85 2.06
CA ALA A 21 1.62 12.81 1.14
C ALA A 21 0.30 12.29 0.55
N LEU A 22 0.19 10.98 0.31
CA LEU A 22 -1.08 10.36 -0.08
C LEU A 22 -2.14 10.48 1.03
N CYS A 23 -1.77 10.21 2.29
CA CYS A 23 -2.68 10.37 3.43
C CYS A 23 -3.13 11.83 3.61
N ASP A 24 -2.25 12.80 3.38
CA ASP A 24 -2.56 14.21 3.51
C ASP A 24 -3.51 14.71 2.40
N ARG A 25 -3.37 14.17 1.18
CA ARG A 25 -4.29 14.45 0.05
C ARG A 25 -5.66 13.78 0.24
N PHE A 26 -5.69 12.61 0.85
CA PHE A 26 -6.88 11.80 1.06
C PHE A 26 -7.09 11.48 2.55
N PRO A 27 -7.33 12.48 3.41
CA PRO A 27 -7.36 12.25 4.85
C PRO A 27 -8.57 11.40 5.25
N LEU A 28 -8.36 10.49 6.20
CA LEU A 28 -9.47 9.81 6.87
C LEU A 28 -10.23 10.83 7.72
N VAL A 29 -11.45 11.16 7.31
CA VAL A 29 -12.36 12.02 8.08
C VAL A 29 -13.27 11.13 8.95
N PRO A 30 -13.18 11.22 10.29
CA PRO A 30 -14.06 10.47 11.18
C PRO A 30 -15.54 10.77 10.88
N GLY A 31 -16.35 9.72 10.71
CA GLY A 31 -17.79 9.86 10.46
C GLY A 31 -18.22 10.10 9.01
N SER A 32 -17.29 10.34 8.07
CA SER A 32 -17.59 10.48 6.64
C SER A 32 -16.94 9.40 5.78
N SER A 33 -16.97 8.14 6.24
CA SER A 33 -16.39 7.02 5.47
C SER A 33 -17.24 6.74 4.24
N PHE A 34 -16.74 7.10 3.05
CA PHE A 34 -17.32 6.65 1.79
C PHE A 34 -17.18 5.13 1.69
N ALA A 35 -18.29 4.42 1.85
CA ALA A 35 -18.33 2.97 1.82
C ALA A 35 -18.35 2.45 0.38
N ALA A 36 -17.28 2.73 -0.39
CA ALA A 36 -17.14 2.36 -1.80
C ALA A 36 -17.65 0.93 -2.07
N SER A 37 -18.61 0.82 -2.98
CA SER A 37 -19.14 -0.45 -3.44
C SER A 37 -18.08 -1.23 -4.23
N LYS A 38 -18.26 -2.54 -4.35
CA LYS A 38 -17.40 -3.37 -5.21
C LYS A 38 -17.33 -2.81 -6.64
N LYS A 39 -18.47 -2.35 -7.18
CA LYS A 39 -18.57 -1.81 -8.54
C LYS A 39 -17.71 -0.54 -8.70
N GLU A 40 -17.76 0.37 -7.73
CA GLU A 40 -16.98 1.60 -7.76
C GLU A 40 -15.47 1.33 -7.66
N ILE A 41 -15.07 0.36 -6.83
CA ILE A 41 -13.67 -0.04 -6.71
C ILE A 41 -13.16 -0.65 -8.02
N LEU A 42 -13.93 -1.58 -8.63
CA LEU A 42 -13.57 -2.17 -9.93
C LEU A 42 -13.44 -1.09 -11.02
N ALA A 43 -14.37 -0.15 -11.08
CA ALA A 43 -14.33 0.96 -12.04
C ALA A 43 -13.12 1.88 -11.83
N ALA A 44 -12.72 2.13 -10.57
CA ALA A 44 -11.53 2.91 -10.25
C ALA A 44 -10.24 2.23 -10.73
N PHE A 45 -10.13 0.90 -10.59
CA PHE A 45 -8.98 0.15 -11.10
C PHE A 45 -8.95 0.06 -12.63
N GLU A 46 -10.11 -0.12 -13.25
CA GLU A 46 -10.24 -0.08 -14.71
C GLU A 46 -9.78 1.27 -15.28
N ALA A 47 -10.20 2.38 -14.65
CA ALA A 47 -9.77 3.73 -15.02
C ALA A 47 -8.25 3.93 -14.83
N ALA A 48 -7.65 3.26 -13.84
CA ALA A 48 -6.19 3.24 -13.64
C ALA A 48 -5.45 2.29 -14.59
N GLY A 49 -6.14 1.71 -15.59
CA GLY A 49 -5.56 0.79 -16.57
C GLY A 49 -5.01 -0.48 -15.93
N THR A 50 -5.66 -0.96 -14.86
CA THR A 50 -5.20 -2.11 -14.09
C THR A 50 -6.31 -3.15 -13.95
N SER A 51 -6.10 -4.32 -14.55
CA SER A 51 -6.99 -5.47 -14.38
C SER A 51 -6.74 -6.11 -13.02
N ILE A 52 -7.81 -6.31 -12.24
CA ILE A 52 -7.73 -6.83 -10.88
C ILE A 52 -8.60 -8.06 -10.69
N ARG A 53 -8.20 -8.94 -9.77
CA ARG A 53 -8.96 -10.12 -9.35
C ARG A 53 -9.61 -9.86 -7.99
N TYR A 54 -10.92 -10.08 -7.88
CA TYR A 54 -11.61 -9.99 -6.59
C TYR A 54 -11.66 -11.35 -5.91
N ASP A 55 -11.15 -11.45 -4.69
CA ASP A 55 -11.31 -12.60 -3.81
C ASP A 55 -12.46 -12.33 -2.82
N SER A 56 -13.54 -13.10 -2.94
CA SER A 56 -14.73 -12.96 -2.09
C SER A 56 -14.51 -13.48 -0.67
N ARG A 57 -13.59 -14.42 -0.47
CA ARG A 57 -13.28 -15.00 0.84
C ARG A 57 -12.69 -13.94 1.76
N ASP A 58 -11.72 -13.19 1.24
CA ASP A 58 -10.98 -12.19 2.01
C ASP A 58 -11.48 -10.76 1.77
N ARG A 59 -12.46 -10.59 0.85
CA ARG A 59 -12.99 -9.29 0.42
C ARG A 59 -11.87 -8.34 -0.03
N SER A 60 -10.94 -8.91 -0.80
CA SER A 60 -9.74 -8.25 -1.29
C SER A 60 -9.77 -8.13 -2.80
N PHE A 61 -9.12 -7.09 -3.31
CA PHE A 61 -8.89 -6.87 -4.72
C PHE A 61 -7.39 -7.05 -4.96
N GLU A 62 -7.03 -8.17 -5.55
CA GLU A 62 -5.66 -8.47 -5.95
C GLU A 62 -5.34 -7.72 -7.24
N ILE A 63 -4.36 -6.85 -7.14
CA ILE A 63 -3.96 -5.94 -8.21
C ILE A 63 -3.00 -6.65 -9.14
N GLU A 64 -2.00 -7.28 -8.54
CA GLU A 64 -0.96 -8.03 -9.22
C GLU A 64 -0.51 -9.18 -8.31
N SER A 65 -0.22 -10.32 -8.93
CA SER A 65 0.43 -11.46 -8.30
C SER A 65 1.41 -12.04 -9.30
N GLU A 66 2.69 -12.09 -8.96
CA GLU A 66 3.72 -12.62 -9.85
C GLU A 66 4.93 -13.15 -9.08
N LYS A 67 5.83 -13.81 -9.81
CA LYS A 67 7.14 -14.21 -9.28
C LYS A 67 8.21 -13.24 -9.74
N ILE A 68 8.90 -12.59 -8.80
CA ILE A 68 10.03 -11.67 -9.05
C ILE A 68 11.31 -12.37 -8.54
N GLY A 69 12.09 -12.94 -9.45
CA GLY A 69 13.23 -13.79 -9.06
C GLY A 69 12.76 -14.98 -8.22
N ALA A 70 13.20 -15.05 -6.96
CA ALA A 70 12.78 -16.08 -6.01
C ALA A 70 11.57 -15.70 -5.12
N ILE A 71 11.03 -14.48 -5.26
CA ILE A 71 9.95 -13.96 -4.42
C ILE A 71 8.60 -14.14 -5.12
N GLU A 72 7.64 -14.75 -4.44
CA GLU A 72 6.22 -14.71 -4.81
C GLU A 72 5.59 -13.42 -4.28
N TRP A 73 5.39 -12.43 -5.16
CA TRP A 73 4.93 -11.09 -4.85
C TRP A 73 3.43 -10.91 -5.09
N LYS A 74 2.76 -10.15 -4.22
CA LYS A 74 1.35 -9.74 -4.36
C LYS A 74 1.13 -8.30 -3.88
N ALA A 75 0.26 -7.58 -4.57
CA ALA A 75 -0.29 -6.31 -4.13
C ALA A 75 -1.82 -6.38 -4.06
N LEU A 76 -2.40 -5.88 -2.96
CA LEU A 76 -3.81 -6.06 -2.61
C LEU A 76 -4.42 -4.75 -2.10
N LEU A 77 -5.67 -4.50 -2.45
CA LEU A 77 -6.55 -3.57 -1.76
C LEU A 77 -7.55 -4.37 -0.92
N VAL A 78 -7.59 -4.17 0.40
CA VAL A 78 -8.52 -4.89 1.28
C VAL A 78 -9.58 -3.94 1.83
N LYS A 79 -10.85 -4.34 1.79
CA LYS A 79 -11.93 -3.56 2.41
C LYS A 79 -12.08 -3.94 3.89
N GLN A 80 -11.75 -3.02 4.78
CA GLN A 80 -11.92 -3.16 6.23
C GLN A 80 -13.11 -2.33 6.74
N ARG A 81 -13.53 -2.55 8.00
CA ARG A 81 -14.63 -1.79 8.63
C ARG A 81 -14.34 -0.28 8.66
N GLY A 82 -13.07 0.12 8.73
CA GLY A 82 -12.63 1.52 8.81
C GLY A 82 -12.23 2.17 7.48
N GLY A 83 -12.32 1.45 6.36
CA GLY A 83 -11.90 1.97 5.05
C GLY A 83 -11.17 0.95 4.18
N LEU A 84 -10.42 1.46 3.22
CA LEU A 84 -9.58 0.68 2.33
C LEU A 84 -8.17 0.53 2.92
N GLU A 85 -7.61 -0.67 2.87
CA GLU A 85 -6.26 -0.97 3.31
C GLU A 85 -5.39 -1.30 2.09
N LEU A 86 -4.31 -0.55 1.90
CA LEU A 86 -3.31 -0.82 0.87
C LEU A 86 -2.29 -1.81 1.41
N MET A 87 -2.09 -2.94 0.73
CA MET A 87 -1.22 -4.01 1.21
C MET A 87 -0.32 -4.56 0.11
N ILE A 88 0.87 -4.98 0.51
CA ILE A 88 1.80 -5.76 -0.31
C ILE A 88 2.34 -6.91 0.53
N SER A 89 2.65 -8.02 -0.12
CA SER A 89 3.25 -9.19 0.51
C SER A 89 4.16 -9.89 -0.48
N GLY A 90 5.26 -10.45 0.02
CA GLY A 90 6.12 -11.34 -0.73
C GLY A 90 6.59 -12.51 0.12
N LEU A 91 6.76 -13.68 -0.48
CA LEU A 91 7.40 -14.83 0.17
C LEU A 91 8.57 -15.30 -0.69
N GLY A 92 9.76 -15.33 -0.09
CA GLY A 92 10.97 -15.83 -0.75
C GLY A 92 11.86 -16.66 0.18
N PRO A 93 13.05 -17.07 -0.27
CA PRO A 93 13.98 -17.90 0.52
C PRO A 93 14.44 -17.23 1.83
N GLU A 94 14.54 -15.90 1.84
CA GLU A 94 14.90 -15.11 3.02
C GLU A 94 13.70 -14.82 3.95
N GLY A 95 12.55 -15.42 3.64
CA GLY A 95 11.32 -15.30 4.42
C GLY A 95 10.30 -14.33 3.82
N TYR A 96 9.43 -13.84 4.71
CA TYR A 96 8.29 -13.01 4.35
C TYR A 96 8.65 -11.52 4.30
N ILE A 97 8.19 -10.83 3.26
CA ILE A 97 8.25 -9.38 3.12
C ILE A 97 6.85 -8.79 3.00
N GLY A 98 6.69 -7.51 3.34
CA GLY A 98 5.44 -6.78 3.17
C GLY A 98 4.58 -6.67 4.42
N SER A 99 3.55 -5.84 4.31
CA SER A 99 2.54 -5.52 5.33
C SER A 99 1.50 -4.61 4.69
N ASN A 100 0.66 -3.97 5.50
CA ASN A 100 -0.05 -2.77 5.04
C ASN A 100 0.93 -1.60 4.85
N PHE A 101 0.59 -0.68 3.95
CA PHE A 101 1.42 0.47 3.60
C PHE A 101 1.71 1.37 4.80
N ALA A 102 0.77 1.48 5.73
CA ALA A 102 0.89 2.33 6.90
C ALA A 102 2.03 1.86 7.82
N VAL A 103 2.08 0.56 8.08
CA VAL A 103 3.17 -0.10 8.83
C VAL A 103 4.48 0.02 8.07
N LEU A 104 4.48 -0.26 6.76
CA LEU A 104 5.70 -0.22 5.95
C LEU A 104 6.31 1.18 5.90
N ALA A 105 5.49 2.23 5.80
CA ALA A 105 5.95 3.60 5.78
C ALA A 105 6.58 3.98 7.13
N TYR A 106 5.95 3.59 8.24
CA TYR A 106 6.47 3.87 9.57
C TYR A 106 7.79 3.14 9.83
N GLU A 107 7.83 1.83 9.58
CA GLU A 107 9.02 1.01 9.82
C GLU A 107 10.15 1.38 8.85
N GLY A 108 9.82 1.74 7.60
CA GLY A 108 10.77 2.31 6.65
C GLY A 108 11.39 3.60 7.16
N LYS A 109 10.58 4.54 7.68
CA LYS A 109 11.13 5.78 8.27
C LYS A 109 12.03 5.49 9.47
N ARG A 110 11.66 4.55 10.32
CA ARG A 110 12.49 4.16 11.47
C ARG A 110 13.81 3.50 11.08
N LYS A 111 13.97 3.04 9.83
CA LYS A 111 15.28 2.63 9.31
C LYS A 111 16.19 3.82 8.99
N GLU A 112 15.63 4.93 8.50
CA GLU A 112 16.38 6.17 8.24
C GLU A 112 16.66 6.95 9.52
N ASP A 113 15.65 7.04 10.39
CA ASP A 113 15.68 7.76 11.65
C ASP A 113 15.12 6.87 12.77
N PRO A 114 15.97 6.11 13.50
CA PRO A 114 15.54 5.21 14.57
C PRO A 114 14.76 5.89 15.70
N GLY A 115 14.97 7.20 15.89
CA GLY A 115 14.29 8.03 16.87
C GLY A 115 12.96 8.60 16.38
N PHE A 116 12.59 8.35 15.12
CA PHE A 116 11.37 8.88 14.54
C PHE A 116 10.14 8.44 15.34
N VAL A 117 9.39 9.44 15.81
CA VAL A 117 8.06 9.27 16.39
C VAL A 117 7.12 10.18 15.61
N ARG A 118 6.14 9.57 14.93
CA ARG A 118 5.11 10.37 14.27
C ARG A 118 4.15 10.92 15.32
N SER A 119 4.06 12.26 15.41
CA SER A 119 3.01 12.94 16.18
C SER A 119 1.62 12.45 15.73
N PRO A 120 0.64 12.25 16.64
CA PRO A 120 -0.70 11.78 16.31
C PRO A 120 -1.50 12.86 15.58
N PHE A 121 -1.12 13.17 14.35
CA PHE A 121 -1.91 14.02 13.48
C PHE A 121 -3.09 13.20 12.94
N SER A 122 -4.29 13.56 13.43
CA SER A 122 -5.65 13.20 12.98
C SER A 122 -6.10 11.73 13.05
N GLY A 123 -6.16 11.16 14.26
CA GLY A 123 -6.91 9.91 14.53
C GLY A 123 -6.23 9.00 15.54
N PRO A 124 -6.95 8.03 16.14
CA PRO A 124 -6.37 7.16 17.14
C PRO A 124 -5.25 6.28 16.54
N PRO A 125 -4.21 5.96 17.34
CA PRO A 125 -3.00 5.29 16.88
C PRO A 125 -3.18 3.95 16.14
N PRO A 126 -2.16 3.51 15.37
CA PRO A 126 -0.84 4.15 15.23
C PRO A 126 -0.51 4.74 13.85
N TYR A 127 -1.28 4.45 12.80
CA TYR A 127 -0.88 4.82 11.44
C TYR A 127 -2.01 5.49 10.66
N PRO A 128 -1.79 6.68 10.07
CA PRO A 128 -2.79 7.31 9.22
C PRO A 128 -3.01 6.45 7.98
N ARG A 129 -4.25 6.48 7.47
CA ARG A 129 -4.66 5.73 6.29
C ARG A 129 -5.35 6.68 5.33
N PRO A 130 -5.05 6.61 4.02
CA PRO A 130 -5.77 7.40 3.05
C PRO A 130 -7.21 6.89 2.93
N SER A 131 -8.15 7.81 2.68
CA SER A 131 -9.57 7.50 2.52
C SER A 131 -10.18 8.39 1.44
N ALA A 132 -11.02 7.82 0.58
CA ALA A 132 -11.82 8.59 -0.35
C ALA A 132 -13.11 9.04 0.32
N SER A 133 -13.66 10.19 -0.08
CA SER A 133 -14.99 10.66 0.34
C SER A 133 -16.05 10.54 -0.77
N ASN A 134 -15.64 10.21 -2.00
CA ASN A 134 -16.50 10.10 -3.17
C ASN A 134 -15.81 9.29 -4.30
N PRO A 135 -16.51 8.92 -5.39
CA PRO A 135 -15.94 8.14 -6.49
C PRO A 135 -14.73 8.80 -7.18
N VAL A 136 -14.70 10.13 -7.30
CA VAL A 136 -13.58 10.86 -7.94
C VAL A 136 -12.31 10.72 -7.10
N GLN A 137 -12.42 10.91 -5.78
CA GLN A 137 -11.31 10.69 -4.87
C GLN A 137 -10.90 9.21 -4.83
N LEU A 138 -11.83 8.26 -4.96
CA LEU A 138 -11.50 6.84 -5.03
C LEU A 138 -10.65 6.53 -6.26
N ALA A 139 -11.02 7.04 -7.44
CA ALA A 139 -10.25 6.84 -8.66
C ALA A 139 -8.83 7.41 -8.54
N ALA A 140 -8.70 8.63 -8.01
CA ALA A 140 -7.40 9.26 -7.79
C ALA A 140 -6.54 8.48 -6.77
N LEU A 141 -7.13 8.03 -5.66
CA LEU A 141 -6.45 7.21 -4.65
C LEU A 141 -5.96 5.89 -5.24
N VAL A 142 -6.79 5.21 -6.05
CA VAL A 142 -6.42 3.95 -6.71
C VAL A 142 -5.29 4.16 -7.71
N GLN A 143 -5.33 5.24 -8.50
CA GLN A 143 -4.27 5.56 -9.45
C GLN A 143 -2.91 5.76 -8.76
N GLU A 144 -2.88 6.54 -7.68
CA GLU A 144 -1.67 6.78 -6.89
C GLU A 144 -1.15 5.49 -6.23
N PHE A 145 -2.07 4.68 -5.70
CA PHE A 145 -1.72 3.39 -5.12
C PHE A 145 -1.09 2.45 -6.16
N VAL A 146 -1.68 2.32 -7.35
CA VAL A 146 -1.11 1.55 -8.46
C VAL A 146 0.28 2.07 -8.83
N GLY A 147 0.46 3.40 -8.84
CA GLY A 147 1.76 4.04 -9.07
C GLY A 147 2.82 3.57 -8.06
N LEU A 148 2.52 3.65 -6.76
CA LEU A 148 3.42 3.20 -5.70
C LEU A 148 3.74 1.70 -5.80
N VAL A 149 2.73 0.86 -6.06
CA VAL A 149 2.92 -0.59 -6.24
C VAL A 149 3.88 -0.88 -7.38
N ARG A 150 3.70 -0.22 -8.53
CA ARG A 150 4.56 -0.40 -9.71
C ARG A 150 5.98 0.06 -9.45
N GLU A 151 6.17 1.15 -8.72
CA GLU A 151 7.49 1.66 -8.34
C GLU A 151 8.23 0.66 -7.43
N ILE A 152 7.58 0.18 -6.37
CA ILE A 152 8.16 -0.81 -5.44
C ILE A 152 8.52 -2.10 -6.19
N LYS A 153 7.60 -2.57 -7.04
CA LYS A 153 7.82 -3.76 -7.88
C LYS A 153 8.99 -3.59 -8.85
N ALA A 154 9.13 -2.44 -9.50
CA ALA A 154 10.25 -2.17 -10.39
C ALA A 154 11.58 -2.19 -9.64
N ALA A 155 11.61 -1.66 -8.42
CA ALA A 155 12.80 -1.69 -7.57
C ALA A 155 13.15 -3.13 -7.15
N LEU A 156 12.16 -3.94 -6.76
CA LEU A 156 12.37 -5.36 -6.46
C LEU A 156 12.96 -6.14 -7.64
N ARG A 157 12.49 -5.88 -8.87
CA ARG A 157 13.04 -6.51 -10.08
C ARG A 157 14.50 -6.15 -10.30
N LYS A 158 14.85 -4.87 -10.16
CA LYS A 158 16.25 -4.42 -10.26
C LYS A 158 17.15 -5.10 -9.23
N CYS A 159 16.68 -5.27 -8.00
CA CYS A 159 17.42 -6.01 -6.97
C CYS A 159 17.60 -7.49 -7.32
N ALA A 160 16.59 -8.13 -7.92
CA ALA A 160 16.65 -9.53 -8.33
C ALA A 160 17.57 -9.78 -9.54
N GLU A 161 17.77 -8.78 -10.40
CA GLU A 161 18.67 -8.86 -11.57
C GLU A 161 20.16 -8.61 -11.21
N ALA A 162 20.42 -8.01 -10.04
CA ALA A 162 21.77 -7.69 -9.57
C ALA A 162 22.47 -8.84 -8.83
N VAL A 163 21.79 -9.99 -8.68
CA VAL A 163 22.25 -11.21 -7.99
C VAL A 163 22.50 -12.31 -9.01
#